data_AF-A0A7Y5S009-F1
#
_entry.id   AF-A0A7Y5S009-F1
#
_cell.length_a   1.000
_cell.length_b   1.000
_cell.length_c   1.000
_cell.angle_alpha   90.00
_cell.angle_beta   90.00
_cell.angle_gamma   90.00
#
_symmetry.space_group_name_H-M   'P 1'
#
loop_
_entity.id
_entity.type
_entity.pdbx_description
1 polymer ?
#
loop_
_entity_poly.entity_id
_entity_poly.type
_entity_poly.pdbx_seq_one_letter_code
_entity_poly.pdbx_strand_id
1 'polypeptide(L)' 'EQGLWTSPAGKTPHATLYAAILREIGDKGGEARFRKADRGLFEYAG' A
#
# COMPACT_ATOMS: atom_id res chain seq x y z
N GLU A 1 2.91 -25.70 -6.56
CA GLU A 1 3.49 -24.33 -6.51
C GLU A 1 2.62 -23.46 -5.62
N GLN A 2 3.20 -22.58 -4.80
CA GLN A 2 2.52 -21.88 -3.69
C GLN A 2 1.70 -20.64 -4.09
N GLY A 3 1.51 -20.38 -5.39
CA GLY A 3 0.69 -19.26 -5.88
C GLY A 3 1.14 -17.87 -5.39
N LEU A 4 2.42 -17.72 -5.04
CA LEU A 4 2.94 -16.46 -4.54
C LEU A 4 2.96 -15.42 -5.66
N TRP A 5 2.47 -14.22 -5.34
CA TRP A 5 2.43 -13.11 -6.28
C TRP A 5 3.84 -12.76 -6.79
N THR A 6 3.99 -12.62 -8.10
CA THR A 6 5.25 -12.25 -8.77
C THR A 6 5.12 -10.86 -9.36
N SER A 7 6.09 -9.99 -9.09
CA SER A 7 6.10 -8.62 -9.60
C SER A 7 6.22 -8.60 -11.14
N PRO A 8 5.45 -7.77 -11.87
CA PRO A 8 5.42 -7.75 -13.33
C PRO A 8 6.65 -7.07 -13.99
N ALA A 9 7.85 -7.20 -13.43
CA ALA A 9 9.13 -6.68 -13.94
C ALA A 9 9.23 -5.15 -14.16
N GLY A 10 8.20 -4.37 -13.82
CA GLY A 10 8.20 -2.91 -13.93
C GLY A 10 8.94 -2.21 -12.79
N LYS A 11 9.50 -1.02 -13.04
CA LYS A 11 9.93 -0.11 -11.97
C LYS A 11 8.69 0.29 -11.18
N THR A 12 8.55 -0.17 -9.94
CA THR A 12 7.51 0.35 -9.04
C THR A 12 7.79 1.83 -8.82
N PRO A 13 6.99 2.76 -9.35
CA PRO A 13 7.19 4.16 -9.02
C PRO A 13 6.80 4.26 -7.54
N HIS A 14 7.77 4.57 -6.68
CA HIS A 14 7.51 4.74 -5.24
C HIS A 14 6.36 5.73 -5.03
N ALA A 15 6.26 6.75 -5.90
CA ALA A 15 5.15 7.70 -5.93
C ALA A 15 3.78 7.06 -6.23
N THR A 16 3.70 6.03 -7.08
CA THR A 16 2.43 5.35 -7.42
C THR A 16 1.95 4.46 -6.27
N LEU A 17 2.84 3.67 -5.66
CA LEU A 17 2.47 2.83 -4.52
C LEU A 17 2.12 3.69 -3.29
N TYR A 18 2.95 4.70 -2.99
CA TYR A 18 2.70 5.65 -1.92
C TYR A 18 1.34 6.37 -2.11
N ALA A 19 1.08 6.89 -3.31
CA ALA A 19 -0.19 7.56 -3.61
C ALA A 19 -1.40 6.60 -3.57
N ALA A 20 -1.22 5.34 -3.98
CA ALA A 20 -2.27 4.33 -3.89
C ALA A 20 -2.64 4.03 -2.42
N ILE A 21 -1.64 3.88 -1.54
CA ILE A 21 -1.86 3.67 -0.11
C ILE A 21 -2.55 4.88 0.52
N LEU A 22 -2.10 6.11 0.21
CA LEU A 22 -2.75 7.32 0.72
C LEU A 22 -4.20 7.46 0.25
N ARG A 23 -4.46 7.17 -1.03
CA ARG A 23 -5.83 7.20 -1.57
C ARG A 23 -6.71 6.18 -0.86
N GLU A 24 -6.23 4.95 -0.67
CA GLU A 24 -6.99 3.93 0.07
C GLU A 24 -7.31 4.37 1.50
N ILE A 25 -6.34 4.92 2.23
CA ILE A 25 -6.55 5.43 3.59
C ILE A 25 -7.62 6.53 3.60
N GLY A 26 -7.56 7.46 2.66
CA GLY A 26 -8.55 8.54 2.54
C GLY A 26 -9.94 8.02 2.17
N ASP A 27 -10.03 7.10 1.21
CA ASP A 27 -11.29 6.59 0.69
C ASP A 27 -12.00 5.65 1.68
N LYS A 28 -11.25 4.84 2.44
CA LYS A 28 -11.80 3.83 3.35
C LYS A 28 -11.81 4.23 4.83
N GLY A 29 -11.03 5.23 5.22
CA GLY A 29 -10.97 5.70 6.60
C GLY A 29 -10.65 4.58 7.59
N GLY A 30 -11.56 4.34 8.55
CA GLY A 30 -11.40 3.31 9.58
C GLY A 30 -11.33 1.87 9.04
N GLU A 31 -11.85 1.63 7.84
CA GLU A 31 -11.85 0.32 7.16
C GLU A 31 -10.64 0.13 6.22
N ALA A 32 -9.67 1.05 6.25
CA ALA A 32 -8.47 0.95 5.42
C ALA A 32 -7.55 -0.18 5.91
N ARG A 33 -6.94 -0.91 4.96
CA ARG A 33 -6.00 -2.02 5.29
C ARG A 33 -4.67 -1.53 5.87
N PHE A 34 -4.35 -0.26 5.65
CA PHE A 34 -3.09 0.35 6.06
C PHE A 34 -3.36 1.57 6.93
N ARG A 35 -2.44 1.86 7.85
CA ARG A 35 -2.38 3.13 8.60
C ARG A 35 -1.05 3.82 8.31
N LYS A 36 -1.06 5.16 8.29
CA LYS A 36 0.16 5.94 8.12
C LYS A 36 0.85 6.08 9.49
N ALA A 37 1.99 5.40 9.64
CA ALA A 37 2.76 5.41 10.88
C ALA A 37 3.71 6.62 10.97
N ASP A 38 4.35 6.99 9.85
CA ASP A 38 5.22 8.18 9.75
C ASP A 38 5.36 8.62 8.27
N ARG A 39 6.25 9.57 7.97
CA ARG A 39 6.59 10.02 6.62
C ARG A 39 7.18 8.86 5.81
N GLY A 40 6.37 8.34 4.89
CA GLY A 40 6.77 7.22 4.03
C GLY A 40 6.66 5.85 4.68
N LEU A 41 6.19 5.77 5.94
CA LEU A 41 6.00 4.52 6.65
C LEU A 41 4.51 4.21 6.82
N PHE A 42 4.18 2.95 6.55
CA PHE A 42 2.82 2.42 6.67
C PHE A 42 2.86 1.08 7.40
N GLU A 43 1.82 0.81 8.18
CA GLU A 43 1.62 -0.44 8.89
C GLU A 43 0.31 -1.10 8.48
N TYR A 44 0.24 -2.42 8.63
CA TYR A 44 -1.00 -3.16 8.43
C TYR A 44 -1.98 -2.83 9.55
N ALA A 45 -3.20 -2.49 9.18
CA ALA A 45 -4.23 -2.06 10.12
C ALA A 45 -4.90 -3.23 10.87
N GLY A 46 -4.80 -4.45 10.35
CA GLY A 46 -5.55 -5.60 10.89
C GLY A 46 -6.72 -5.98 9.99
#